data_AF-A0A942MC09-F1
#
_entry.id   AF-A0A942MC09-F1
#
_cell.length_a   1.000
_cell.length_b   1.000
_cell.length_c   1.000
_cell.angle_alpha   90.00
_cell.angle_beta   90.00
_cell.angle_gamma   90.00
#
_symmetry.space_group_name_H-M   'P 1'
#
loop_
_entity.id
_entity.type
_entity.pdbx_description
1 polymer ?
#
loop_
_entity_poly.entity_id
_entity_poly.type
_entity_poly.pdbx_seq_one_letter_code
_entity_poly.pdbx_strand_id
1 'polypeptide(L)'
;MRKRFIRVILAVIILFASVVFYLSFKFETLRYGVAPVVLESVPRIARKTGWNYGRLLRKDYPKATDIHFVEEYNLLNQQVFELGRAIETLAAQGHTDTEKEQKWQQLRAEREKIRPFAEAVVEQQVASVVSDEGLKVIFGRILPPPMFIFADSYYILVASPRHEIRFDKSRLLGRELHLSQMDEIETQFELKYPGMVALVQDVGGLAVFYPAYIFHQGSIRELLELSVHEWLHQYLFVASPLGRAFLKGGKMHTINETAVSLLGREIGDKVYMRYYASTDSLPLIEEEFRAYINNLAQRQNDTKPDVVKTEGFEFQGFMRDTYLEAVSLLAQGKVEEAESYMDERRRTLAASGYNIRKINQAYFAFYGSYADSPGAIDPIGPALAKLRLRTTSALEFIRVLRKITSYEEFLQVMDEWQITATGRF
;
A
#
# COMPACT_ATOMS: atom_id res chain seq x y z
N MET A 1 -19.33 -36.94 0.74
CA MET A 1 -18.52 -36.83 -0.49
C MET A 1 -18.59 -35.46 -1.17
N ARG A 2 -19.78 -34.90 -1.45
CA ARG A 2 -19.98 -33.63 -2.19
C ARG A 2 -19.19 -32.41 -1.66
N LYS A 3 -19.14 -32.19 -0.34
CA LYS A 3 -18.39 -31.06 0.27
C LYS A 3 -16.86 -31.20 0.14
N ARG A 4 -16.31 -32.43 0.19
CA ARG A 4 -14.87 -32.68 -0.02
C ARG A 4 -14.48 -32.47 -1.48
N PHE A 5 -15.33 -32.91 -2.41
CA PHE A 5 -15.11 -32.74 -3.84
C PHE A 5 -15.12 -31.26 -4.28
N ILE A 6 -16.09 -30.47 -3.78
CA ILE A 6 -16.15 -29.02 -4.01
C ILE A 6 -14.91 -28.30 -3.46
N ARG A 7 -14.38 -28.75 -2.31
CA ARG A 7 -13.17 -28.16 -1.69
C ARG A 7 -11.90 -28.46 -2.48
N VAL A 8 -11.77 -29.68 -3.04
CA VAL A 8 -10.64 -30.04 -3.92
C VAL A 8 -10.70 -29.25 -5.22
N ILE A 9 -11.89 -29.10 -5.82
CA ILE A 9 -12.07 -28.26 -7.01
C ILE A 9 -11.71 -26.80 -6.71
N LEU A 10 -12.11 -26.25 -5.56
CA LEU A 10 -11.75 -24.89 -5.18
C LEU A 10 -10.24 -24.74 -4.94
N ALA A 11 -9.59 -25.74 -4.35
CA ALA A 11 -8.13 -25.76 -4.18
C ALA A 11 -7.41 -25.75 -5.52
N VAL A 12 -7.89 -26.55 -6.48
CA VAL A 12 -7.34 -26.59 -7.85
C VAL A 12 -7.62 -25.28 -8.57
N ILE A 13 -8.81 -24.67 -8.41
CA ILE A 13 -9.13 -23.37 -9.01
C ILE A 13 -8.28 -22.25 -8.40
N ILE A 14 -8.05 -22.24 -7.09
CA ILE A 14 -7.20 -21.22 -6.44
C ILE A 14 -5.75 -21.43 -6.86
N LEU A 15 -5.24 -22.67 -6.85
CA LEU A 15 -3.89 -22.98 -7.31
C LEU A 15 -3.72 -22.63 -8.80
N PHE A 16 -4.72 -22.95 -9.62
CA PHE A 16 -4.74 -22.62 -11.04
C PHE A 16 -4.88 -21.11 -11.27
N ALA A 17 -5.69 -20.39 -10.49
CA ALA A 17 -5.78 -18.94 -10.54
C ALA A 17 -4.48 -18.28 -10.10
N SER A 18 -3.81 -18.79 -9.05
CA SER A 18 -2.49 -18.34 -8.63
C SER A 18 -1.42 -18.63 -9.69
N VAL A 19 -1.48 -19.79 -10.35
CA VAL A 19 -0.56 -20.18 -11.43
C VAL A 19 -0.85 -19.40 -12.73
N VAL A 20 -2.11 -19.18 -13.09
CA VAL A 20 -2.50 -18.37 -14.26
C VAL A 20 -2.22 -16.90 -14.01
N PHE A 21 -2.46 -16.39 -12.80
CA PHE A 21 -2.06 -15.05 -12.38
C PHE A 21 -0.53 -14.93 -12.45
N TYR A 22 0.20 -15.89 -11.89
CA TYR A 22 1.67 -15.97 -12.00
C TYR A 22 2.17 -16.01 -13.45
N LEU A 23 1.56 -16.83 -14.32
CA LEU A 23 1.93 -16.97 -15.73
C LEU A 23 1.55 -15.75 -16.57
N SER A 24 0.42 -15.11 -16.27
CA SER A 24 -0.01 -13.86 -16.92
C SER A 24 0.86 -12.68 -16.50
N PHE A 25 1.32 -12.66 -15.25
CA PHE A 25 2.25 -11.65 -14.73
C PHE A 25 3.70 -11.90 -15.16
N LYS A 26 4.05 -13.13 -15.58
CA LYS A 26 5.40 -13.53 -15.98
C LYS A 26 5.99 -12.67 -17.12
N PHE A 27 5.15 -12.07 -17.96
CA PHE A 27 5.61 -11.16 -19.02
C PHE A 27 5.96 -9.74 -18.54
N GLU A 28 5.45 -9.30 -17.38
CA GLU A 28 5.73 -7.98 -16.78
C GLU A 28 6.61 -8.03 -15.52
N THR A 29 6.78 -9.20 -14.88
CA THR A 29 7.67 -9.40 -13.70
C THR A 29 9.12 -8.93 -13.91
N LEU A 30 9.59 -8.88 -15.16
CA LEU A 30 10.91 -8.35 -15.51
C LEU A 30 11.01 -6.84 -15.32
N ARG A 31 9.89 -6.10 -15.43
CA ARG A 31 9.85 -4.63 -15.30
C ARG A 31 9.95 -4.15 -13.85
N TYR A 32 9.51 -4.98 -12.89
CA TYR A 32 9.45 -4.68 -11.45
C TYR A 32 10.49 -5.44 -10.61
N GLY A 33 11.31 -6.30 -11.23
CA GLY A 33 12.41 -7.03 -10.58
C GLY A 33 11.99 -7.97 -9.43
N VAL A 34 10.72 -8.37 -9.38
CA VAL A 34 10.10 -9.14 -8.29
C VAL A 34 10.39 -10.66 -8.31
N ALA A 35 11.14 -11.14 -9.30
CA ALA A 35 11.43 -12.58 -9.49
C ALA A 35 12.07 -13.30 -8.27
N PRO A 36 12.97 -12.69 -7.48
CA PRO A 36 13.51 -13.33 -6.28
C PRO A 36 12.45 -13.56 -5.21
N VAL A 37 11.54 -12.59 -5.01
CA VAL A 37 10.44 -12.68 -4.04
C VAL A 37 9.44 -13.77 -4.45
N VAL A 38 9.19 -13.93 -5.75
CA VAL A 38 8.41 -15.07 -6.28
C VAL A 38 9.03 -16.41 -5.89
N LEU A 39 10.33 -16.59 -6.11
CA LEU A 39 10.99 -17.87 -5.84
C LEU A 39 11.01 -18.19 -4.33
N GLU A 40 11.20 -17.19 -3.47
CA GLU A 40 11.13 -17.35 -2.01
C GLU A 40 9.69 -17.59 -1.51
N SER A 41 8.69 -17.01 -2.17
CA SER A 41 7.29 -17.08 -1.76
C SER A 41 6.63 -18.39 -2.16
N VAL A 42 7.00 -19.04 -3.28
CA VAL A 42 6.38 -20.30 -3.72
C VAL A 42 6.38 -21.40 -2.62
N PRO A 43 7.48 -21.69 -1.91
CA PRO A 43 7.47 -22.63 -0.79
C PRO A 43 6.64 -22.16 0.42
N ARG A 44 6.52 -20.84 0.65
CA ARG A 44 5.67 -20.28 1.71
C ARG A 44 4.20 -20.36 1.35
N ILE A 45 3.83 -20.11 0.09
CA ILE A 45 2.48 -20.24 -0.45
C ILE A 45 2.06 -21.71 -0.40
N ALA A 46 2.90 -22.63 -0.87
CA ALA A 46 2.63 -24.07 -0.80
C ALA A 46 2.47 -24.56 0.65
N ARG A 47 3.34 -24.08 1.58
CA ARG A 47 3.19 -24.37 3.00
C ARG A 47 1.94 -23.75 3.59
N LYS A 48 1.63 -22.49 3.31
CA LYS A 48 0.46 -21.77 3.86
C LYS A 48 -0.85 -22.31 3.32
N THR A 49 -0.93 -22.60 2.03
CA THR A 49 -2.09 -23.29 1.44
C THR A 49 -2.21 -24.70 2.02
N GLY A 50 -1.13 -25.49 2.08
CA GLY A 50 -1.14 -26.79 2.77
C GLY A 50 -1.50 -26.72 4.27
N TRP A 51 -1.09 -25.66 4.96
CA TRP A 51 -1.33 -25.37 6.37
C TRP A 51 -2.80 -24.97 6.60
N ASN A 52 -3.36 -24.09 5.78
CA ASN A 52 -4.77 -23.71 5.80
C ASN A 52 -5.68 -24.91 5.47
N TYR A 53 -5.32 -25.74 4.46
CA TYR A 53 -6.08 -26.95 4.12
C TYR A 53 -6.00 -28.06 5.17
N GLY A 54 -4.82 -28.27 5.78
CA GLY A 54 -4.62 -29.29 6.83
C GLY A 54 -5.23 -28.92 8.19
N ARG A 55 -5.50 -27.63 8.45
CA ARG A 55 -6.00 -27.12 9.75
C ARG A 55 -7.45 -26.65 9.78
N LEU A 56 -8.10 -26.41 8.63
CA LEU A 56 -9.56 -26.26 8.50
C LEU A 56 -10.35 -27.47 9.08
N LEU A 57 -9.67 -28.54 9.48
CA LEU A 57 -10.20 -29.75 10.10
C LEU A 57 -9.88 -29.87 11.60
N ARG A 58 -9.12 -28.95 12.21
CA ARG A 58 -8.77 -28.96 13.64
C ARG A 58 -9.70 -28.03 14.44
N LYS A 59 -10.11 -28.47 15.63
CA LYS A 59 -10.95 -27.68 16.56
C LYS A 59 -10.22 -26.48 17.17
N ASP A 60 -8.90 -26.45 17.07
CA ASP A 60 -8.01 -25.54 17.81
C ASP A 60 -7.45 -24.42 16.89
N TYR A 61 -8.10 -24.17 15.75
CA TYR A 61 -7.74 -23.07 14.85
C TYR A 61 -8.25 -21.74 15.42
N PRO A 62 -7.47 -20.63 15.35
CA PRO A 62 -7.91 -19.34 15.85
C PRO A 62 -9.20 -18.89 15.19
N LYS A 63 -10.08 -18.29 15.97
CA LYS A 63 -11.30 -17.63 15.51
C LYS A 63 -11.03 -16.14 15.29
N ALA A 64 -11.89 -15.49 14.50
CA ALA A 64 -11.84 -14.04 14.33
C ALA A 64 -11.87 -13.23 15.64
N THR A 65 -12.39 -13.82 16.73
CA THR A 65 -12.45 -13.21 18.08
C THR A 65 -11.18 -13.38 18.89
N ASP A 66 -10.20 -14.16 18.44
CA ASP A 66 -8.95 -14.43 19.16
C ASP A 66 -7.94 -13.29 18.92
N ILE A 67 -8.36 -12.06 19.25
CA ILE A 67 -7.63 -10.82 18.96
C ILE A 67 -6.24 -10.76 19.59
N HIS A 68 -6.04 -11.48 20.70
CA HIS A 68 -4.76 -11.55 21.41
C HIS A 68 -3.60 -11.99 20.52
N PHE A 69 -3.83 -12.86 19.52
CA PHE A 69 -2.77 -13.24 18.57
C PHE A 69 -2.30 -12.05 17.73
N VAL A 70 -3.22 -11.16 17.35
CA VAL A 70 -2.91 -9.97 16.55
C VAL A 70 -2.26 -8.90 17.43
N GLU A 71 -2.75 -8.71 18.65
CA GLU A 71 -2.16 -7.80 19.63
C GLU A 71 -0.73 -8.21 20.01
N GLU A 72 -0.51 -9.48 20.33
CA GLU A 72 0.81 -10.02 20.66
C GLU A 72 1.76 -9.93 19.47
N TYR A 73 1.29 -10.26 18.26
CA TYR A 73 2.08 -10.08 17.04
C TYR A 73 2.47 -8.62 16.85
N ASN A 74 1.54 -7.68 17.01
CA ASN A 74 1.79 -6.25 16.83
C ASN A 74 2.81 -5.72 17.84
N LEU A 75 2.67 -6.11 19.12
CA LEU A 75 3.61 -5.75 20.18
C LEU A 75 5.02 -6.28 19.90
N LEU A 76 5.14 -7.56 19.59
CA LEU A 76 6.44 -8.17 19.25
C LEU A 76 7.05 -7.50 18.02
N ASN A 77 6.23 -7.15 17.04
CA ASN A 77 6.69 -6.48 15.83
C ASN A 77 7.24 -5.07 16.12
N GLN A 78 6.58 -4.29 16.99
CA GLN A 78 7.07 -3.00 17.44
C GLN A 78 8.40 -3.13 18.19
N GLN A 79 8.51 -4.08 19.12
CA GLN A 79 9.75 -4.31 19.87
C GLN A 79 10.91 -4.76 18.98
N VAL A 80 10.66 -5.65 18.01
CA VAL A 80 11.65 -6.08 17.01
C VAL A 80 12.14 -4.89 16.19
N PHE A 81 11.24 -4.00 15.78
CA PHE A 81 11.58 -2.82 15.00
C PHE A 81 12.42 -1.82 15.80
N GLU A 82 11.96 -1.43 17.00
CA GLU A 82 12.65 -0.48 17.88
C GLU A 82 14.05 -0.97 18.24
N LEU A 83 14.18 -2.23 18.61
CA LEU A 83 15.46 -2.82 18.98
C LEU A 83 16.38 -2.95 17.76
N GLY A 84 15.83 -3.31 16.59
CA GLY A 84 16.58 -3.33 15.32
C GLY A 84 17.18 -1.97 14.98
N ARG A 85 16.39 -0.90 15.06
CA ARG A 85 16.89 0.47 14.82
C ARG A 85 17.96 0.90 15.83
N ALA A 86 17.82 0.49 17.10
CA ALA A 86 18.82 0.78 18.12
C ALA A 86 20.15 0.07 17.81
N ILE A 87 20.10 -1.19 17.37
CA ILE A 87 21.28 -1.96 16.95
C ILE A 87 21.95 -1.31 15.73
N GLU A 88 21.17 -0.94 14.72
CA GLU A 88 21.69 -0.25 13.52
C GLU A 88 22.37 1.08 13.86
N THR A 89 21.78 1.86 14.78
CA THR A 89 22.35 3.13 15.24
C THR A 89 23.70 2.92 15.95
N LEU A 90 23.82 1.90 16.78
CA LEU A 90 25.08 1.55 17.45
C LEU A 90 26.14 1.08 16.45
N ALA A 91 25.75 0.21 15.50
CA ALA A 91 26.64 -0.28 14.45
C ALA A 91 27.18 0.85 13.58
N ALA A 92 26.35 1.85 13.23
CA ALA A 92 26.77 3.03 12.50
C ALA A 92 27.80 3.89 13.25
N GLN A 93 27.84 3.80 14.58
CA GLN A 93 28.83 4.44 15.45
C GLN A 93 30.06 3.57 15.71
N GLY A 94 30.20 2.42 15.04
CA GLY A 94 31.30 1.47 15.24
C GLY A 94 31.19 0.64 16.53
N HIS A 95 30.03 0.65 17.19
CA HIS A 95 29.78 -0.11 18.42
C HIS A 95 28.96 -1.36 18.12
N THR A 96 29.16 -2.40 18.92
CA THR A 96 28.34 -3.63 18.87
C THR A 96 27.77 -3.90 20.24
N ASP A 97 26.57 -4.49 20.27
CA ASP A 97 25.89 -4.86 21.51
C ASP A 97 25.27 -6.26 21.34
N THR A 98 26.05 -7.26 21.76
CA THR A 98 25.69 -8.68 21.62
C THR A 98 24.42 -9.04 22.39
N GLU A 99 24.15 -8.36 23.52
CA GLU A 99 22.95 -8.63 24.31
C GLU A 99 21.70 -8.14 23.58
N LYS A 100 21.73 -6.92 23.02
CA LYS A 100 20.64 -6.42 22.18
C LYS A 100 20.42 -7.29 20.95
N GLU A 101 21.48 -7.73 20.29
CA GLU A 101 21.38 -8.62 19.12
C GLU A 101 20.72 -9.96 19.48
N GLN A 102 21.14 -10.60 20.58
CA GLN A 102 20.51 -11.83 21.07
C GLN A 102 19.04 -11.64 21.41
N LYS A 103 18.70 -10.52 22.08
CA LYS A 103 17.32 -10.20 22.42
C LYS A 103 16.47 -9.94 21.18
N TRP A 104 17.01 -9.26 20.18
CA TRP A 104 16.36 -9.00 18.89
C TRP A 104 16.03 -10.31 18.16
N GLN A 105 17.00 -11.23 18.10
CA GLN A 105 16.78 -12.55 17.51
C GLN A 105 15.73 -13.37 18.27
N GLN A 106 15.71 -13.30 19.61
CA GLN A 106 14.69 -13.95 20.42
C GLN A 106 13.29 -13.42 20.10
N LEU A 107 13.10 -12.09 20.13
CA LEU A 107 11.81 -11.46 19.85
C LEU A 107 11.33 -11.78 18.43
N ARG A 108 12.25 -11.78 17.45
CA ARG A 108 11.93 -12.17 16.08
C ARG A 108 11.46 -13.63 16.02
N ALA A 109 12.12 -14.55 16.73
CA ALA A 109 11.72 -15.94 16.78
C ALA A 109 10.34 -16.15 17.46
N GLU A 110 10.03 -15.37 18.50
CA GLU A 110 8.72 -15.37 19.16
C GLU A 110 7.64 -14.84 18.21
N ARG A 111 7.88 -13.70 17.54
CA ARG A 111 6.98 -13.11 16.55
C ARG A 111 6.66 -14.10 15.42
N GLU A 112 7.67 -14.82 14.91
CA GLU A 112 7.49 -15.82 13.85
C GLU A 112 6.64 -17.03 14.28
N LYS A 113 6.62 -17.38 15.57
CA LYS A 113 5.74 -18.43 16.10
C LYS A 113 4.28 -17.99 16.14
N ILE A 114 4.02 -16.74 16.52
CA ILE A 114 2.66 -16.17 16.64
C ILE A 114 2.09 -15.78 15.27
N ARG A 115 2.94 -15.34 14.33
CA ARG A 115 2.53 -14.81 13.03
C ARG A 115 1.42 -15.62 12.32
N PRO A 116 1.52 -16.95 12.13
CA PRO A 116 0.49 -17.67 11.36
C PRO A 116 -0.89 -17.62 12.01
N PHE A 117 -0.96 -17.45 13.33
CA PHE A 117 -2.22 -17.31 14.05
C PHE A 117 -2.79 -15.90 13.88
N ALA A 118 -1.95 -14.87 13.99
CA ALA A 118 -2.33 -13.49 13.71
C ALA A 118 -2.86 -13.31 12.28
N GLU A 119 -2.12 -13.84 11.28
CA GLU A 119 -2.56 -13.87 9.88
C GLU A 119 -3.94 -14.53 9.74
N ALA A 120 -4.14 -15.71 10.33
CA ALA A 120 -5.41 -16.43 10.24
C ALA A 120 -6.59 -15.70 10.89
N VAL A 121 -6.35 -14.96 11.98
CA VAL A 121 -7.37 -14.11 12.62
C VAL A 121 -7.75 -12.96 11.69
N VAL A 122 -6.76 -12.21 11.18
CA VAL A 122 -7.00 -11.08 10.27
C VAL A 122 -7.68 -11.53 8.97
N GLU A 123 -7.27 -12.67 8.39
CA GLU A 123 -7.91 -13.27 7.21
C GLU A 123 -9.42 -13.49 7.42
N GLN A 124 -9.82 -14.01 8.58
CA GLN A 124 -11.21 -14.25 8.92
C GLN A 124 -11.98 -12.95 9.20
N GLN A 125 -11.36 -12.01 9.91
CA GLN A 125 -11.95 -10.71 10.23
C GLN A 125 -12.22 -9.91 8.96
N VAL A 126 -11.24 -9.82 8.05
CA VAL A 126 -11.40 -9.17 6.75
C VAL A 126 -12.46 -9.89 5.93
N ALA A 127 -12.39 -11.22 5.81
CA ALA A 127 -13.37 -12.00 5.04
C ALA A 127 -14.82 -11.82 5.55
N SER A 128 -15.00 -11.67 6.85
CA SER A 128 -16.29 -11.39 7.48
C SER A 128 -16.83 -10.02 7.04
N VAL A 129 -16.04 -8.96 7.21
CA VAL A 129 -16.46 -7.59 6.85
C VAL A 129 -16.68 -7.45 5.34
N VAL A 130 -15.78 -7.92 4.50
CA VAL A 130 -15.96 -7.81 3.03
C VAL A 130 -17.13 -8.65 2.50
N SER A 131 -17.50 -9.74 3.19
CA SER A 131 -18.74 -10.47 2.89
C SER A 131 -19.99 -9.63 3.17
N ASP A 132 -20.00 -8.91 4.29
CA ASP A 132 -21.11 -8.04 4.70
C ASP A 132 -21.25 -6.83 3.76
N GLU A 133 -20.12 -6.28 3.30
CA GLU A 133 -20.09 -5.25 2.25
C GLU A 133 -20.57 -5.77 0.88
N GLY A 134 -20.77 -7.08 0.73
CA GLY A 134 -21.30 -7.69 -0.49
C GLY A 134 -20.26 -7.86 -1.61
N LEU A 135 -18.97 -7.80 -1.31
CA LEU A 135 -17.87 -8.01 -2.27
C LEU A 135 -17.73 -9.52 -2.59
N LYS A 136 -18.52 -10.00 -3.56
CA LYS A 136 -18.59 -11.41 -3.97
C LYS A 136 -18.43 -11.50 -5.49
N VAL A 137 -17.58 -12.41 -5.98
CA VAL A 137 -17.24 -12.49 -7.42
C VAL A 137 -17.85 -13.71 -8.09
N ILE A 138 -17.85 -14.88 -7.44
CA ILE A 138 -18.26 -16.14 -8.07
C ILE A 138 -19.15 -16.95 -7.12
N PHE A 139 -20.38 -17.28 -7.57
CA PHE A 139 -21.37 -18.07 -6.80
C PHE A 139 -21.57 -17.58 -5.34
N GLY A 140 -21.53 -16.27 -5.12
CA GLY A 140 -21.68 -15.67 -3.79
C GLY A 140 -20.45 -15.80 -2.88
N ARG A 141 -19.27 -16.13 -3.42
CA ARG A 141 -18.00 -16.22 -2.68
C ARG A 141 -17.04 -15.08 -3.02
N ILE A 142 -16.19 -14.78 -2.04
CA ILE A 142 -15.08 -13.83 -2.14
C ILE A 142 -13.94 -14.50 -2.90
N LEU A 143 -13.47 -13.89 -3.99
CA LEU A 143 -12.37 -14.40 -4.80
C LEU A 143 -11.43 -13.26 -5.23
N PRO A 144 -10.12 -13.36 -4.94
CA PRO A 144 -9.51 -14.39 -4.10
C PRO A 144 -9.94 -14.22 -2.63
N PRO A 145 -10.00 -15.29 -1.82
CA PRO A 145 -10.25 -15.13 -0.39
C PRO A 145 -9.13 -14.31 0.25
N PRO A 146 -9.40 -13.42 1.22
CA PRO A 146 -8.36 -12.69 1.93
C PRO A 146 -7.32 -13.66 2.50
N MET A 147 -6.07 -13.49 2.09
CA MET A 147 -4.92 -14.22 2.60
C MET A 147 -3.72 -13.28 2.68
N PHE A 148 -3.00 -13.31 3.79
CA PHE A 148 -1.97 -12.34 4.13
C PHE A 148 -0.68 -12.98 4.61
N ILE A 149 0.48 -12.57 4.12
CA ILE A 149 1.76 -12.97 4.72
C ILE A 149 2.35 -11.75 5.40
N PHE A 150 2.44 -11.78 6.72
CA PHE A 150 3.08 -10.70 7.46
C PHE A 150 4.60 -10.89 7.44
N ALA A 151 5.32 -9.86 7.06
CA ALA A 151 6.75 -9.99 6.81
C ALA A 151 7.50 -8.71 7.17
N ASP A 152 8.83 -8.86 7.33
CA ASP A 152 9.74 -7.72 7.42
C ASP A 152 9.71 -6.91 6.11
N SER A 153 9.94 -5.61 6.20
CA SER A 153 9.92 -4.66 5.07
C SER A 153 10.77 -5.12 3.90
N TYR A 154 10.35 -4.76 2.70
CA TYR A 154 11.18 -4.82 1.50
C TYR A 154 11.37 -3.40 0.98
N TYR A 155 12.58 -3.14 0.49
CA TYR A 155 12.86 -1.90 -0.21
C TYR A 155 12.49 -2.03 -1.68
N ILE A 156 12.07 -0.95 -2.32
CA ILE A 156 11.91 -0.85 -3.77
C ILE A 156 12.80 0.26 -4.30
N LEU A 157 13.51 -0.01 -5.39
CA LEU A 157 14.14 1.02 -6.21
C LEU A 157 13.07 1.55 -7.17
N VAL A 158 12.74 2.82 -7.10
CA VAL A 158 11.87 3.55 -8.02
C VAL A 158 12.75 4.41 -8.92
N ALA A 159 12.43 4.48 -10.20
CA ALA A 159 13.14 5.33 -11.14
C ALA A 159 12.18 6.23 -11.93
N SER A 160 12.58 7.48 -12.08
CA SER A 160 11.90 8.52 -12.86
C SER A 160 12.87 9.14 -13.86
N PRO A 161 12.40 9.58 -15.04
CA PRO A 161 13.18 10.47 -15.89
C PRO A 161 13.59 11.73 -15.13
N ARG A 162 14.73 12.33 -15.47
CA ARG A 162 15.18 13.60 -14.88
C ARG A 162 14.37 14.81 -15.33
N HIS A 163 13.81 14.76 -16.53
CA HIS A 163 13.12 15.88 -17.17
C HIS A 163 11.61 15.95 -16.89
N GLU A 164 11.05 14.95 -16.20
CA GLU A 164 9.63 14.90 -15.86
C GLU A 164 9.42 14.03 -14.62
N ILE A 165 8.37 14.30 -13.85
CA ILE A 165 7.97 13.42 -12.74
C ILE A 165 7.07 12.34 -13.31
N ARG A 166 7.63 11.15 -13.54
CA ARG A 166 6.87 9.99 -14.05
C ARG A 166 7.44 8.69 -13.51
N PHE A 167 6.55 7.83 -13.03
CA PHE A 167 6.93 6.47 -12.65
C PHE A 167 7.26 5.65 -13.89
N ASP A 168 8.52 5.26 -14.09
CA ASP A 168 8.95 4.54 -15.30
C ASP A 168 9.36 3.08 -15.04
N LYS A 169 10.29 2.87 -14.11
CA LYS A 169 10.82 1.55 -13.74
C LYS A 169 10.85 1.41 -12.23
N SER A 170 10.73 0.16 -11.77
CA SER A 170 11.08 -0.14 -10.39
C SER A 170 11.68 -1.52 -10.23
N ARG A 171 12.34 -1.75 -9.11
CA ARG A 171 12.92 -3.06 -8.77
C ARG A 171 12.78 -3.29 -7.29
N LEU A 172 12.07 -4.35 -6.91
CA LEU A 172 12.08 -4.78 -5.52
C LEU A 172 13.49 -5.23 -5.12
N LEU A 173 13.94 -4.72 -3.99
CA LEU A 173 15.22 -4.98 -3.35
C LEU A 173 15.02 -5.87 -2.11
N GLY A 174 16.11 -6.34 -1.51
CA GLY A 174 16.06 -7.19 -0.32
C GLY A 174 15.50 -6.50 0.93
N ARG A 175 15.43 -7.26 2.04
CA ARG A 175 14.80 -6.86 3.32
C ARG A 175 15.71 -6.06 4.26
N GLU A 176 17.01 -5.99 3.95
CA GLU A 176 18.04 -5.48 4.85
C GLU A 176 18.99 -4.61 4.02
N LEU A 177 18.64 -3.33 3.87
CA LEU A 177 19.51 -2.32 3.27
C LEU A 177 19.78 -1.23 4.29
N HIS A 178 21.06 -0.98 4.56
CA HIS A 178 21.51 0.20 5.28
C HIS A 178 21.46 1.44 4.38
N LEU A 179 21.38 2.63 4.98
CA LEU A 179 21.33 3.91 4.25
C LEU A 179 22.45 4.05 3.21
N SER A 180 23.68 3.65 3.55
CA SER A 180 24.81 3.68 2.61
C SER A 180 24.63 2.76 1.41
N GLN A 181 24.02 1.59 1.61
CA GLN A 181 23.72 0.66 0.52
C GLN A 181 22.58 1.19 -0.35
N MET A 182 21.59 1.88 0.22
CA MET A 182 20.54 2.54 -0.55
C MET A 182 21.14 3.60 -1.48
N ASP A 183 21.97 4.49 -0.94
CA ASP A 183 22.63 5.55 -1.70
C ASP A 183 23.56 4.98 -2.78
N GLU A 184 24.28 3.91 -2.49
CA GLU A 184 25.12 3.21 -3.46
C GLU A 184 24.27 2.61 -4.60
N ILE A 185 23.18 1.91 -4.28
CA ILE A 185 22.28 1.33 -5.29
C ILE A 185 21.69 2.42 -6.21
N GLU A 186 21.27 3.54 -5.64
CA GLU A 186 20.74 4.69 -6.40
C GLU A 186 21.81 5.27 -7.32
N THR A 187 22.99 5.56 -6.77
CA THR A 187 24.12 6.14 -7.53
C THR A 187 24.53 5.22 -8.69
N GLN A 188 24.66 3.92 -8.43
CA GLN A 188 25.00 2.94 -9.46
C GLN A 188 23.92 2.85 -10.55
N PHE A 189 22.64 3.00 -10.19
CA PHE A 189 21.55 3.03 -11.16
C PHE A 189 21.62 4.28 -12.04
N GLU A 190 21.82 5.46 -11.43
CA GLU A 190 21.89 6.75 -12.13
C GLU A 190 23.10 6.83 -13.06
N LEU A 191 24.25 6.28 -12.66
CA LEU A 191 25.43 6.14 -13.52
C LEU A 191 25.18 5.22 -14.72
N LYS A 192 24.42 4.14 -14.53
CA LYS A 192 24.10 3.18 -15.59
C LYS A 192 23.05 3.69 -16.58
N TYR A 193 22.13 4.54 -16.13
CA TYR A 193 21.07 5.11 -16.96
C TYR A 193 21.11 6.64 -16.95
N PRO A 194 22.03 7.26 -17.71
CA PRO A 194 22.10 8.71 -17.83
C PRO A 194 20.76 9.30 -18.25
N GLY A 195 20.25 10.27 -17.48
CA GLY A 195 18.93 10.89 -17.70
C GLY A 195 17.80 10.34 -16.83
N MET A 196 18.09 9.39 -15.94
CA MET A 196 17.17 8.90 -14.90
C MET A 196 17.67 9.27 -13.51
N VAL A 197 16.74 9.43 -12.57
CA VAL A 197 17.00 9.50 -11.12
C VAL A 197 16.32 8.34 -10.42
N ALA A 198 16.85 7.93 -9.28
CA ALA A 198 16.31 6.82 -8.52
C ALA A 198 16.06 7.15 -7.04
N LEU A 199 15.16 6.37 -6.45
CA LEU A 199 14.86 6.40 -5.02
C LEU A 199 14.64 4.97 -4.53
N VAL A 200 15.41 4.56 -3.53
CA VAL A 200 15.17 3.39 -2.70
C VAL A 200 14.26 3.80 -1.54
N GLN A 201 13.12 3.13 -1.45
CA GLN A 201 12.07 3.43 -0.48
C GLN A 201 11.48 2.14 0.09
N ASP A 202 11.06 2.15 1.35
CA ASP A 202 10.25 1.08 1.92
C ASP A 202 8.91 0.95 1.20
N VAL A 203 8.40 -0.28 1.08
CA VAL A 203 7.04 -0.54 0.59
C VAL A 203 6.17 -0.96 1.77
N GLY A 204 4.95 -0.41 1.88
CA GLY A 204 3.99 -0.81 2.91
C GLY A 204 3.44 -2.22 2.70
N GLY A 205 3.26 -2.65 1.45
CA GLY A 205 2.78 -4.00 1.14
C GLY A 205 3.05 -4.39 -0.31
N LEU A 206 2.81 -5.66 -0.64
CA LEU A 206 2.88 -6.16 -2.01
C LEU A 206 1.65 -7.01 -2.33
N ALA A 207 0.72 -6.44 -3.10
CA ALA A 207 -0.41 -7.13 -3.73
C ALA A 207 -0.07 -7.83 -5.03
N VAL A 208 1.18 -7.73 -5.52
CA VAL A 208 1.63 -8.26 -6.82
C VAL A 208 1.46 -9.79 -6.92
N PHE A 209 1.37 -10.48 -5.78
CA PHE A 209 1.18 -11.94 -5.69
C PHE A 209 0.10 -12.28 -4.68
N TYR A 210 -0.47 -13.48 -4.80
CA TYR A 210 -1.39 -14.05 -3.82
C TYR A 210 -0.71 -15.15 -3.01
N PRO A 211 -0.73 -15.14 -1.66
CA PRO A 211 -1.33 -14.16 -0.74
C PRO A 211 -0.70 -12.76 -0.76
N ALA A 212 -1.42 -11.74 -0.28
CA ALA A 212 -0.91 -10.37 -0.15
C ALA A 212 0.17 -10.30 0.93
N TYR A 213 1.29 -9.64 0.66
CA TYR A 213 2.35 -9.43 1.65
C TYR A 213 2.15 -8.10 2.36
N ILE A 214 2.17 -8.12 3.68
CA ILE A 214 1.91 -6.95 4.51
C ILE A 214 3.19 -6.64 5.30
N PHE A 215 3.76 -5.47 5.03
CA PHE A 215 4.96 -4.96 5.69
C PHE A 215 4.55 -3.83 6.63
N HIS A 216 4.17 -4.21 7.83
CA HIS A 216 3.57 -3.28 8.77
C HIS A 216 4.47 -3.08 9.99
N GLN A 217 4.55 -1.85 10.50
CA GLN A 217 5.35 -1.44 11.66
C GLN A 217 4.60 -0.51 12.63
N GLY A 218 3.30 -0.29 12.40
CA GLY A 218 2.49 0.70 13.11
C GLY A 218 1.48 0.09 14.08
N SER A 219 0.27 0.63 14.05
CA SER A 219 -0.89 0.20 14.84
C SER A 219 -1.68 -0.91 14.16
N ILE A 220 -2.45 -1.68 14.94
CA ILE A 220 -3.36 -2.70 14.41
C ILE A 220 -4.33 -2.09 13.37
N ARG A 221 -4.78 -0.84 13.56
CA ARG A 221 -5.66 -0.16 12.60
C ARG A 221 -5.00 -0.01 11.23
N GLU A 222 -3.76 0.43 11.19
CA GLU A 222 -2.96 0.54 9.97
C GLU A 222 -2.62 -0.84 9.37
N LEU A 223 -2.37 -1.87 10.19
CA LEU A 223 -2.19 -3.25 9.71
C LEU A 223 -3.42 -3.72 8.94
N LEU A 224 -4.62 -3.42 9.46
CA LEU A 224 -5.89 -3.79 8.85
C LEU A 224 -6.17 -2.98 7.58
N GLU A 225 -5.95 -1.66 7.60
CA GLU A 225 -6.05 -0.80 6.41
C GLU A 225 -5.18 -1.33 5.28
N LEU A 226 -3.90 -1.60 5.57
CA LEU A 226 -2.94 -2.13 4.59
C LEU A 226 -3.31 -3.56 4.13
N SER A 227 -3.75 -4.42 5.05
CA SER A 227 -4.22 -5.76 4.68
C SER A 227 -5.37 -5.69 3.68
N VAL A 228 -6.33 -4.80 3.92
CA VAL A 228 -7.45 -4.63 2.99
C VAL A 228 -7.00 -3.97 1.69
N HIS A 229 -6.13 -2.95 1.75
CA HIS A 229 -5.54 -2.28 0.58
C HIS A 229 -4.92 -3.31 -0.38
N GLU A 230 -3.99 -4.13 0.12
CA GLU A 230 -3.28 -5.09 -0.72
C GLU A 230 -4.22 -6.20 -1.23
N TRP A 231 -5.20 -6.63 -0.44
CA TRP A 231 -6.19 -7.60 -0.92
C TRP A 231 -7.14 -7.01 -1.97
N LEU A 232 -7.53 -5.74 -1.84
CA LEU A 232 -8.42 -5.07 -2.79
C LEU A 232 -7.77 -4.98 -4.18
N HIS A 233 -6.47 -4.75 -4.27
CA HIS A 233 -5.72 -4.84 -5.52
C HIS A 233 -5.89 -6.22 -6.19
N GLN A 234 -5.72 -7.31 -5.45
CA GLN A 234 -5.91 -8.67 -5.95
C GLN A 234 -7.37 -8.94 -6.33
N TYR A 235 -8.31 -8.50 -5.50
CA TYR A 235 -9.74 -8.62 -5.73
C TYR A 235 -10.15 -7.90 -7.01
N LEU A 236 -9.78 -6.63 -7.18
CA LEU A 236 -10.11 -5.85 -8.36
C LEU A 236 -9.48 -6.45 -9.61
N PHE A 237 -8.25 -6.94 -9.54
CA PHE A 237 -7.59 -7.58 -10.69
C PHE A 237 -8.41 -8.75 -11.23
N VAL A 238 -8.90 -9.61 -10.33
CA VAL A 238 -9.73 -10.77 -10.68
C VAL A 238 -11.14 -10.32 -11.09
N ALA A 239 -11.74 -9.40 -10.34
CA ALA A 239 -13.16 -9.06 -10.45
C ALA A 239 -13.50 -8.02 -11.53
N SER A 240 -12.51 -7.24 -12.02
CA SER A 240 -12.80 -6.03 -12.79
C SER A 240 -11.76 -5.70 -13.88
N PRO A 241 -12.21 -5.15 -15.03
CA PRO A 241 -11.32 -4.47 -15.97
C PRO A 241 -10.45 -3.37 -15.34
N LEU A 242 -11.00 -2.58 -14.41
CA LEU A 242 -10.26 -1.53 -13.68
C LEU A 242 -9.01 -2.08 -12.99
N GLY A 243 -9.16 -3.21 -12.30
CA GLY A 243 -8.07 -3.90 -11.63
C GLY A 243 -6.93 -4.28 -12.56
N ARG A 244 -7.24 -4.72 -13.79
CA ARG A 244 -6.23 -5.06 -14.79
C ARG A 244 -5.63 -3.83 -15.47
N ALA A 245 -6.41 -2.76 -15.62
CA ALA A 245 -5.95 -1.50 -16.19
C ALA A 245 -4.85 -0.82 -15.36
N PHE A 246 -4.72 -1.19 -14.08
CA PHE A 246 -3.57 -0.86 -13.23
C PHE A 246 -2.21 -1.02 -13.94
N LEU A 247 -2.04 -2.12 -14.68
CA LEU A 247 -0.80 -2.46 -15.37
C LEU A 247 -0.46 -1.52 -16.53
N LYS A 248 -1.43 -0.73 -17.00
CA LYS A 248 -1.17 0.31 -18.01
C LYS A 248 -0.34 1.48 -17.45
N GLY A 249 -0.22 1.60 -16.13
CA GLY A 249 0.52 2.69 -15.48
C GLY A 249 -0.17 4.05 -15.60
N GLY A 250 0.57 5.12 -15.30
CA GLY A 250 0.10 6.50 -15.42
C GLY A 250 -1.22 6.75 -14.65
N LYS A 251 -2.18 7.42 -15.30
CA LYS A 251 -3.48 7.76 -14.69
C LYS A 251 -4.29 6.54 -14.24
N MET A 252 -4.17 5.40 -14.93
CA MET A 252 -4.90 4.18 -14.52
C MET A 252 -4.35 3.58 -13.23
N HIS A 253 -3.04 3.68 -13.02
CA HIS A 253 -2.43 3.32 -11.74
C HIS A 253 -2.93 4.25 -10.63
N THR A 254 -2.94 5.57 -10.85
CA THR A 254 -3.48 6.55 -9.89
C THR A 254 -4.95 6.33 -9.55
N ILE A 255 -5.84 6.09 -10.53
CA ILE A 255 -7.26 5.78 -10.29
C ILE A 255 -7.40 4.55 -9.40
N ASN A 256 -6.65 3.50 -9.71
CA ASN A 256 -6.74 2.23 -9.01
C ASN A 256 -6.20 2.35 -7.58
N GLU A 257 -4.98 2.85 -7.38
CA GLU A 257 -4.41 3.08 -6.04
C GLU A 257 -5.33 3.95 -5.19
N THR A 258 -5.85 5.04 -5.74
CA THR A 258 -6.74 5.92 -4.98
C THR A 258 -8.04 5.21 -4.59
N ALA A 259 -8.69 4.51 -5.51
CA ALA A 259 -9.91 3.76 -5.19
C ALA A 259 -9.64 2.68 -4.13
N VAL A 260 -8.48 2.03 -4.19
CA VAL A 260 -8.05 1.01 -3.24
C VAL A 260 -7.69 1.63 -1.88
N SER A 261 -6.99 2.76 -1.81
CA SER A 261 -6.70 3.49 -0.57
C SER A 261 -7.98 3.89 0.16
N LEU A 262 -8.94 4.47 -0.56
CA LEU A 262 -10.22 4.90 0.02
C LEU A 262 -10.97 3.75 0.68
N LEU A 263 -11.08 2.63 -0.04
CA LEU A 263 -11.79 1.44 0.45
C LEU A 263 -10.96 0.64 1.45
N GLY A 264 -9.64 0.63 1.33
CA GLY A 264 -8.70 0.02 2.25
C GLY A 264 -8.85 0.61 3.64
N ARG A 265 -8.87 1.94 3.71
CA ARG A 265 -9.17 2.68 4.94
C ARG A 265 -10.57 2.43 5.45
N GLU A 266 -11.60 2.57 4.60
CA GLU A 266 -12.99 2.41 5.02
C GLU A 266 -13.27 1.00 5.60
N ILE A 267 -12.86 -0.03 4.87
CA ILE A 267 -13.11 -1.41 5.25
C ILE A 267 -12.16 -1.83 6.39
N GLY A 268 -10.91 -1.35 6.38
CA GLY A 268 -9.95 -1.53 7.48
C GLY A 268 -10.51 -0.96 8.79
N ASP A 269 -11.06 0.25 8.75
CA ASP A 269 -11.74 0.87 9.90
C ASP A 269 -12.95 0.06 10.34
N LYS A 270 -13.76 -0.47 9.41
CA LYS A 270 -14.88 -1.37 9.76
C LYS A 270 -14.41 -2.65 10.45
N VAL A 271 -13.28 -3.22 10.03
CA VAL A 271 -12.68 -4.37 10.72
C VAL A 271 -12.19 -3.96 12.11
N TYR A 272 -11.48 -2.83 12.22
CA TYR A 272 -10.96 -2.33 13.49
C TYR A 272 -12.09 -2.04 14.48
N MET A 273 -13.13 -1.32 14.05
CA MET A 273 -14.32 -1.02 14.84
C MET A 273 -15.04 -2.27 15.35
N ARG A 274 -15.10 -3.33 14.53
CA ARG A 274 -15.82 -4.56 14.87
C ARG A 274 -15.08 -5.42 15.89
N TYR A 275 -13.75 -5.45 15.84
CA TYR A 275 -12.96 -6.43 16.60
C TYR A 275 -12.04 -5.83 17.67
N TYR A 276 -11.64 -4.56 17.55
CA TYR A 276 -10.59 -3.96 18.38
C TYR A 276 -11.00 -2.65 19.06
N ALA A 277 -11.87 -1.86 18.45
CA ALA A 277 -12.25 -0.57 19.02
C ALA A 277 -13.08 -0.74 20.29
N SER A 278 -12.84 0.13 21.26
CA SER A 278 -13.75 0.32 22.38
C SER A 278 -15.02 1.03 21.91
N THR A 279 -16.14 0.85 22.62
CA THR A 279 -17.41 1.51 22.30
C THR A 279 -17.27 3.04 22.26
N ASP A 280 -16.43 3.61 23.13
CA ASP A 280 -16.19 5.05 23.23
C ASP A 280 -15.39 5.59 22.03
N SER A 281 -14.60 4.74 21.36
CA SER A 281 -13.77 5.12 20.21
C SER A 281 -14.52 5.10 18.87
N LEU A 282 -15.69 4.46 18.79
CA LEU A 282 -16.43 4.30 17.54
C LEU A 282 -16.82 5.63 16.88
N PRO A 283 -17.40 6.62 17.60
CA PRO A 283 -17.79 7.88 16.97
C PRO A 283 -16.60 8.65 16.38
N LEU A 284 -15.45 8.61 17.06
CA LEU A 284 -14.23 9.28 16.63
C LEU A 284 -13.68 8.69 15.33
N ILE A 285 -13.62 7.35 15.22
CA ILE A 285 -13.12 6.67 14.02
C ILE A 285 -13.98 7.02 12.80
N GLU A 286 -15.30 7.00 12.95
CA GLU A 286 -16.20 7.37 11.86
C GLU A 286 -16.09 8.85 11.47
N GLU A 287 -15.94 9.74 12.45
CA GLU A 287 -15.74 11.16 12.21
C GLU A 287 -14.42 11.44 11.48
N GLU A 288 -13.33 10.79 11.88
CA GLU A 288 -12.03 10.87 11.22
C GLU A 288 -12.10 10.45 9.74
N PHE A 289 -12.76 9.33 9.44
CA PHE A 289 -12.94 8.89 8.06
C PHE A 289 -13.80 9.87 7.25
N ARG A 290 -14.90 10.37 7.82
CA ARG A 290 -15.74 11.39 7.18
C ARG A 290 -14.96 12.68 6.91
N ALA A 291 -14.16 13.13 7.86
CA ALA A 291 -13.31 14.31 7.72
C ALA A 291 -12.28 14.11 6.61
N TYR A 292 -11.60 12.96 6.59
CA TYR A 292 -10.64 12.60 5.54
C TYR A 292 -11.25 12.65 4.14
N ILE A 293 -12.39 11.97 3.92
CA ILE A 293 -13.04 11.95 2.60
C ILE A 293 -13.52 13.34 2.19
N ASN A 294 -14.12 14.12 3.10
CA ASN A 294 -14.59 15.46 2.80
C ASN A 294 -13.43 16.39 2.43
N ASN A 295 -12.32 16.34 3.17
CA ASN A 295 -11.12 17.11 2.87
C ASN A 295 -10.57 16.74 1.49
N LEU A 296 -10.45 15.45 1.18
CA LEU A 296 -9.98 15.00 -0.14
C LEU A 296 -10.91 15.46 -1.27
N ALA A 297 -12.23 15.40 -1.07
CA ALA A 297 -13.22 15.88 -2.05
C ALA A 297 -13.14 17.40 -2.30
N GLN A 298 -12.72 18.19 -1.31
CA GLN A 298 -12.63 19.65 -1.41
C GLN A 298 -11.33 20.16 -2.03
N ARG A 299 -10.26 19.33 -2.09
CA ARG A 299 -8.94 19.69 -2.65
C ARG A 299 -8.97 20.23 -4.10
N GLN A 300 -10.09 20.10 -4.81
CA GLN A 300 -10.28 20.55 -6.19
C GLN A 300 -10.69 22.03 -6.34
N ASN A 301 -11.17 22.68 -5.27
CA ASN A 301 -11.71 24.05 -5.35
C ASN A 301 -10.72 25.16 -4.95
N ASP A 302 -9.57 24.79 -4.39
CA ASP A 302 -8.65 25.78 -3.82
C ASP A 302 -7.56 26.18 -4.82
N THR A 303 -7.91 27.15 -5.66
CA THR A 303 -6.93 28.12 -6.19
C THR A 303 -6.47 29.13 -5.14
N LYS A 304 -6.94 29.00 -3.88
CA LYS A 304 -6.52 29.79 -2.73
C LYS A 304 -6.54 28.91 -1.48
N PRO A 305 -5.53 28.99 -0.60
CA PRO A 305 -5.55 28.23 0.65
C PRO A 305 -6.60 28.84 1.58
N ASP A 306 -7.70 28.13 1.83
CA ASP A 306 -8.49 28.39 3.04
C ASP A 306 -7.81 27.68 4.21
N VAL A 307 -7.01 28.48 4.89
CA VAL A 307 -6.17 28.08 6.02
C VAL A 307 -7.05 27.87 7.24
N VAL A 308 -7.37 26.62 7.56
CA VAL A 308 -7.54 26.26 8.98
C VAL A 308 -6.14 26.23 9.58
N LYS A 309 -5.78 27.35 10.20
CA LYS A 309 -4.49 27.57 10.88
C LYS A 309 -4.47 26.71 12.14
N THR A 310 -4.09 25.45 12.03
CA THR A 310 -3.47 24.74 13.17
C THR A 310 -2.05 25.26 13.28
N GLU A 311 -1.69 25.86 14.42
CA GLU A 311 -0.32 26.30 14.70
C GLU A 311 0.63 25.08 14.65
N GLY A 312 1.26 24.89 13.51
CA GLY A 312 2.14 23.78 13.19
C GLY A 312 2.59 23.85 11.74
N PHE A 313 3.77 23.30 11.43
CA PHE A 313 4.25 23.22 10.05
C PHE A 313 3.27 22.39 9.20
N GLU A 314 2.66 23.01 8.19
CA GLU A 314 1.68 22.36 7.33
C GLU A 314 2.42 21.55 6.24
N PHE A 315 2.68 20.29 6.57
CA PHE A 315 3.50 19.40 5.75
C PHE A 315 2.91 19.15 4.36
N GLN A 316 1.57 19.08 4.21
CA GLN A 316 0.97 18.71 2.94
C GLN A 316 1.07 19.82 1.90
N GLY A 317 0.74 21.05 2.27
CA GLY A 317 0.94 22.24 1.43
C GLY A 317 2.40 22.46 1.12
N PHE A 318 3.30 22.25 2.10
CA PHE A 318 4.73 22.34 1.84
C PHE A 318 5.20 21.38 0.74
N MET A 319 4.75 20.12 0.78
CA MET A 319 5.08 19.11 -0.23
C MET A 319 4.40 19.40 -1.59
N ARG A 320 3.17 19.93 -1.58
CA ARG A 320 2.47 20.36 -2.79
C ARG A 320 3.18 21.51 -3.50
N ASP A 321 3.58 22.54 -2.76
CA ASP A 321 4.31 23.68 -3.31
C ASP A 321 5.65 23.23 -3.88
N THR A 322 6.31 22.30 -3.18
CA THR A 322 7.57 21.70 -3.64
C THR A 322 7.38 20.97 -4.97
N TYR A 323 6.30 20.19 -5.11
CA TYR A 323 5.98 19.50 -6.36
C TYR A 323 5.68 20.48 -7.51
N LEU A 324 4.85 21.50 -7.27
CA LEU A 324 4.44 22.47 -8.31
C LEU A 324 5.63 23.21 -8.90
N GLU A 325 6.50 23.70 -8.03
CA GLU A 325 7.68 24.44 -8.47
C GLU A 325 8.66 23.50 -9.19
N ALA A 326 8.85 22.27 -8.70
CA ALA A 326 9.66 21.27 -9.40
C ALA A 326 9.12 20.98 -10.81
N VAL A 327 7.81 20.77 -10.99
CA VAL A 327 7.18 20.58 -12.31
C VAL A 327 7.39 21.80 -13.21
N SER A 328 7.22 23.01 -12.68
CA SER A 328 7.44 24.26 -13.41
C SER A 328 8.87 24.38 -13.93
N LEU A 329 9.87 24.09 -13.08
CA LEU A 329 11.28 24.11 -13.45
C LEU A 329 11.60 23.03 -14.50
N LEU A 330 11.06 21.83 -14.34
CA LEU A 330 11.24 20.72 -15.29
C LEU A 330 10.63 21.04 -16.66
N ALA A 331 9.44 21.64 -16.71
CA ALA A 331 8.80 22.08 -17.95
C ALA A 331 9.61 23.15 -18.70
N GLN A 332 10.42 23.93 -17.98
CA GLN A 332 11.36 24.90 -18.55
C GLN A 332 12.70 24.28 -18.98
N GLY A 333 12.89 22.97 -18.78
CA GLY A 333 14.16 22.27 -19.04
C GLY A 333 15.24 22.48 -17.97
N LYS A 334 14.89 23.10 -16.83
CA LYS A 334 15.81 23.46 -15.74
C LYS A 334 15.95 22.33 -14.73
N VAL A 335 16.48 21.19 -15.19
CA VAL A 335 16.58 19.96 -14.39
C VAL A 335 17.41 20.14 -13.12
N GLU A 336 18.57 20.78 -13.24
CA GLU A 336 19.50 20.96 -12.11
C GLU A 336 18.95 21.94 -11.07
N GLU A 337 18.22 22.98 -11.51
CA GLU A 337 17.52 23.92 -10.63
C GLU A 337 16.40 23.21 -9.87
N ALA A 338 15.61 22.36 -10.56
CA ALA A 338 14.55 21.57 -9.94
C ALA A 338 15.08 20.62 -8.85
N GLU A 339 16.18 19.91 -9.14
CA GLU A 339 16.81 18.98 -8.19
C GLU A 339 17.42 19.70 -6.99
N SER A 340 18.09 20.83 -7.22
CA SER A 340 18.64 21.67 -6.15
C SER A 340 17.53 22.24 -5.26
N TYR A 341 16.44 22.70 -5.86
CA TYR A 341 15.26 23.17 -5.14
C TYR A 341 14.64 22.05 -4.28
N MET A 342 14.45 20.85 -4.82
CA MET A 342 13.92 19.72 -4.04
C MET A 342 14.81 19.34 -2.84
N ASP A 343 16.14 19.36 -2.98
CA ASP A 343 17.04 19.11 -1.84
C ASP A 343 17.03 20.26 -0.83
N GLU A 344 16.90 21.52 -1.26
CA GLU A 344 16.70 22.66 -0.35
C GLU A 344 15.44 22.46 0.50
N ARG A 345 14.32 22.11 -0.15
CA ARG A 345 13.04 21.86 0.52
C ARG A 345 13.12 20.70 1.50
N ARG A 346 13.85 19.64 1.17
CA ARG A 346 14.15 18.52 2.09
C ARG A 346 14.90 19.00 3.35
N ARG A 347 15.87 19.92 3.22
CA ARG A 347 16.59 20.48 4.37
C ARG A 347 15.67 21.32 5.26
N THR A 348 14.74 22.08 4.68
CA THR A 348 13.72 22.80 5.45
C THR A 348 12.81 21.86 6.25
N LEU A 349 12.42 20.74 5.65
CA LEU A 349 11.66 19.68 6.34
C LEU A 349 12.43 19.10 7.52
N ALA A 350 13.71 18.79 7.33
CA ALA A 350 14.57 18.28 8.40
C ALA A 350 14.68 19.29 9.56
N ALA A 351 14.82 20.58 9.26
CA ALA A 351 14.82 21.65 10.27
C ALA A 351 13.48 21.77 11.01
N SER A 352 12.38 21.33 10.40
CA SER A 352 11.04 21.31 10.97
C SER A 352 10.68 19.97 11.65
N GLY A 353 11.65 19.06 11.80
CA GLY A 353 11.49 17.74 12.44
C GLY A 353 11.05 16.62 11.51
N TYR A 354 10.88 16.88 10.21
CA TYR A 354 10.51 15.88 9.21
C TYR A 354 11.75 15.34 8.50
N ASN A 355 12.21 14.17 8.92
CA ASN A 355 13.41 13.54 8.36
C ASN A 355 13.08 12.71 7.11
N ILE A 356 13.17 13.34 5.93
CA ILE A 356 13.10 12.66 4.64
C ILE A 356 14.52 12.52 4.08
N ARG A 357 14.90 11.29 3.70
CA ARG A 357 16.25 10.97 3.19
C ARG A 357 16.57 11.68 1.88
N LYS A 358 15.65 11.63 0.90
CA LYS A 358 15.85 12.16 -0.45
C LYS A 358 14.51 12.61 -1.03
N ILE A 359 14.48 13.79 -1.64
CA ILE A 359 13.36 14.29 -2.45
C ILE A 359 13.89 14.54 -3.85
N ASN A 360 13.35 13.82 -4.83
CA ASN A 360 13.65 13.96 -6.25
C ASN A 360 12.40 13.60 -7.08
N GLN A 361 12.54 13.52 -8.40
CA GLN A 361 11.45 13.16 -9.30
C GLN A 361 10.92 11.76 -9.00
N ALA A 362 11.79 10.80 -8.62
CA ALA A 362 11.37 9.45 -8.24
C ALA A 362 10.57 9.43 -6.92
N TYR A 363 10.88 10.31 -5.96
CA TYR A 363 10.08 10.52 -4.74
C TYR A 363 8.66 10.93 -5.11
N PHE A 364 8.51 11.99 -5.90
CA PHE A 364 7.17 12.46 -6.29
C PHE A 364 6.46 11.49 -7.24
N ALA A 365 7.18 10.73 -8.06
CA ALA A 365 6.60 9.68 -8.89
C ALA A 365 6.06 8.50 -8.07
N PHE A 366 6.73 8.15 -6.95
CA PHE A 366 6.30 7.09 -6.05
C PHE A 366 5.16 7.53 -5.15
N TYR A 367 5.28 8.67 -4.48
CA TYR A 367 4.26 9.13 -3.54
C TYR A 367 3.08 9.79 -4.25
N GLY A 368 3.28 10.42 -5.40
CA GLY A 368 2.23 11.07 -6.19
C GLY A 368 1.28 10.11 -6.92
N SER A 369 1.58 8.81 -6.98
CA SER A 369 0.63 7.80 -7.48
C SER A 369 -0.55 7.58 -6.53
N TYR A 370 -0.35 7.83 -5.24
CA TYR A 370 -1.40 7.87 -4.23
C TYR A 370 -2.06 9.25 -4.30
N ALA A 371 -3.23 9.37 -4.96
CA ALA A 371 -3.86 10.69 -5.14
C ALA A 371 -4.39 11.31 -3.83
N ASP A 372 -4.31 10.58 -2.71
CA ASP A 372 -4.57 11.06 -1.37
C ASP A 372 -3.30 11.54 -0.62
N SER A 373 -2.11 11.33 -1.19
CA SER A 373 -0.83 11.69 -0.57
C SER A 373 -0.55 13.20 -0.49
N PRO A 374 0.35 13.62 0.41
CA PRO A 374 0.85 14.99 0.49
C PRO A 374 1.45 15.44 -0.85
N GLY A 375 0.80 16.40 -1.53
CA GLY A 375 1.27 16.95 -2.80
C GLY A 375 0.69 16.31 -4.06
N ALA A 376 -0.30 15.43 -3.95
CA ALA A 376 -1.06 14.97 -5.12
C ALA A 376 -1.93 16.10 -5.69
N ILE A 377 -1.72 16.44 -6.97
CA ILE A 377 -2.39 17.54 -7.68
C ILE A 377 -3.40 17.01 -8.71
N ASP A 378 -3.46 15.68 -8.85
CA ASP A 378 -4.33 15.02 -9.81
C ASP A 378 -5.82 15.17 -9.44
N PRO A 379 -6.71 15.60 -10.38
CA PRO A 379 -8.14 15.68 -10.12
C PRO A 379 -8.79 14.32 -9.79
N ILE A 380 -8.11 13.20 -10.04
CA ILE A 380 -8.57 11.84 -9.72
C ILE A 380 -8.93 11.69 -8.24
N GLY A 381 -8.08 12.15 -7.32
CA GLY A 381 -8.28 12.02 -5.87
C GLY A 381 -9.59 12.64 -5.41
N PRO A 382 -9.79 13.95 -5.63
CA PRO A 382 -11.03 14.64 -5.30
C PRO A 382 -12.25 14.05 -6.01
N ALA A 383 -12.12 13.66 -7.29
CA ALA A 383 -13.23 13.08 -8.04
C ALA A 383 -13.70 11.74 -7.45
N LEU A 384 -12.76 10.84 -7.11
CA LEU A 384 -13.08 9.57 -6.46
C LEU A 384 -13.64 9.76 -5.05
N ALA A 385 -13.14 10.73 -4.28
CA ALA A 385 -13.72 11.06 -2.98
C ALA A 385 -15.17 11.57 -3.09
N LYS A 386 -15.44 12.46 -4.06
CA LYS A 386 -16.81 12.91 -4.37
C LYS A 386 -17.71 11.76 -4.79
N LEU A 387 -17.21 10.85 -5.63
CA LEU A 387 -17.96 9.66 -6.01
C LEU A 387 -18.26 8.80 -4.78
N ARG A 388 -17.26 8.58 -3.92
CA ARG A 388 -17.45 7.80 -2.69
C ARG A 388 -18.53 8.41 -1.82
N LEU A 389 -18.54 9.74 -1.61
CA LEU A 389 -19.59 10.45 -0.86
C LEU A 389 -20.99 10.30 -1.46
N ARG A 390 -21.11 10.12 -2.78
CA ARG A 390 -22.42 9.94 -3.47
C ARG A 390 -22.90 8.49 -3.49
N THR A 391 -21.99 7.54 -3.32
CA THR A 391 -22.33 6.10 -3.25
C THR A 391 -22.66 5.68 -1.82
N THR A 392 -23.60 4.76 -1.68
CA THR A 392 -24.11 4.29 -0.38
C THR A 392 -23.26 3.19 0.25
N SER A 393 -22.41 2.52 -0.52
CA SER A 393 -21.60 1.38 -0.07
C SER A 393 -20.31 1.20 -0.88
N ALA A 394 -19.32 0.50 -0.31
CA ALA A 394 -18.10 0.11 -1.00
C ALA A 394 -18.39 -0.71 -2.28
N LEU A 395 -19.41 -1.58 -2.24
CA LEU A 395 -19.83 -2.36 -3.40
C LEU A 395 -20.42 -1.51 -4.51
N GLU A 396 -21.25 -0.51 -4.18
CA GLU A 396 -21.77 0.42 -5.18
C GLU A 396 -20.64 1.22 -5.83
N PHE A 397 -19.72 1.76 -5.03
CA PHE A 397 -18.53 2.45 -5.51
C PHE A 397 -17.69 1.60 -6.48
N ILE A 398 -17.39 0.35 -6.11
CA ILE A 398 -16.68 -0.58 -7.01
C ILE A 398 -17.50 -0.88 -8.26
N ARG A 399 -18.83 -1.04 -8.16
CA ARG A 399 -19.69 -1.34 -9.32
C ARG A 399 -19.71 -0.23 -10.36
N VAL A 400 -19.61 1.03 -9.92
CA VAL A 400 -19.48 2.19 -10.80
C VAL A 400 -18.13 2.13 -11.53
N LEU A 401 -17.04 1.94 -10.80
CA LEU A 401 -15.69 2.04 -11.37
C LEU A 401 -15.22 0.80 -12.14
N ARG A 402 -15.74 -0.40 -11.83
CA ARG A 402 -15.16 -1.68 -12.27
C ARG A 402 -14.95 -1.82 -13.78
N LYS A 403 -15.78 -1.16 -14.60
CA LYS A 403 -15.74 -1.29 -16.06
C LYS A 403 -14.68 -0.41 -16.72
N ILE A 404 -14.16 0.58 -16.01
CA ILE A 404 -13.20 1.55 -16.54
C ILE A 404 -11.90 0.85 -16.92
N THR A 405 -11.39 1.15 -18.11
CA THR A 405 -10.13 0.64 -18.66
C THR A 405 -9.20 1.73 -19.19
N SER A 406 -9.68 2.97 -19.30
CA SER A 406 -8.90 4.15 -19.71
C SER A 406 -9.27 5.38 -18.89
N TYR A 407 -8.43 6.43 -18.98
CA TYR A 407 -8.68 7.69 -18.29
C TYR A 407 -9.89 8.42 -18.87
N GLU A 408 -10.13 8.31 -20.18
CA GLU A 408 -11.29 8.89 -20.86
C GLU A 408 -12.60 8.25 -20.38
N GLU A 409 -12.62 6.93 -20.22
CA GLU A 409 -13.78 6.23 -19.62
C GLU A 409 -13.99 6.64 -18.17
N PHE A 410 -12.92 6.89 -17.41
CA PHE A 410 -13.04 7.44 -16.06
C PHE A 410 -13.70 8.82 -16.08
N LEU A 411 -13.27 9.73 -16.95
CA LEU A 411 -13.88 11.06 -17.08
C LEU A 411 -15.37 10.97 -17.46
N GLN A 412 -15.73 10.09 -18.39
CA GLN A 412 -17.14 9.86 -18.76
C GLN A 412 -17.98 9.41 -17.55
N VAL A 413 -17.47 8.48 -16.75
CA VAL A 413 -18.16 8.02 -15.53
C VAL A 413 -18.28 9.15 -14.51
N MET A 414 -17.25 10.00 -14.34
CA MET A 414 -17.33 11.16 -13.46
C MET A 414 -18.38 12.16 -13.95
N ASP A 415 -18.46 12.42 -15.25
CA ASP A 415 -19.45 13.31 -15.87
C ASP A 415 -20.88 12.77 -15.72
N GLU A 416 -21.12 11.47 -15.92
CA GLU A 416 -22.41 10.80 -15.67
C GLU A 416 -22.88 11.00 -14.23
N TRP A 417 -21.93 11.00 -13.29
CA TRP A 417 -22.19 11.24 -11.88
C TRP A 417 -22.18 12.72 -11.51
N GLN A 418 -22.06 13.66 -12.46
CA GLN A 418 -21.98 15.11 -12.25
C GLN A 418 -20.83 15.50 -11.30
N ILE A 419 -19.66 14.89 -11.50
CA ILE A 419 -18.43 15.15 -10.76
C ILE A 419 -17.40 15.71 -11.74
N THR A 420 -16.96 16.94 -11.52
CA THR A 420 -15.85 17.50 -12.31
C THR A 420 -14.57 16.73 -12.00
N ALA A 421 -13.99 16.06 -12.98
CA ALA A 421 -12.71 15.35 -12.86
C ALA A 421 -11.61 15.91 -13.78
N THR A 422 -11.84 17.09 -14.34
CA THR A 422 -10.87 17.81 -15.17
C THR A 422 -10.17 18.89 -14.34
N GLY A 423 -8.84 18.82 -14.25
CA GLY A 423 -8.00 19.93 -13.81
C GLY A 423 -7.21 20.45 -15.02
N ARG A 424 -7.16 21.77 -15.23
CA ARG A 424 -6.13 22.35 -16.10
C ARG A 424 -4.81 22.27 -15.35
N PHE A 425 -3.84 21.56 -15.90
CA PHE A 425 -2.43 21.77 -15.60
C PHE A 425 -1.72 22.00 -16.92
#